data_AF-A0A7C4L5B4-F1
#
_entry.id   AF-A0A7C4L5B4-F1
#
_cell.length_a   1.000
_cell.length_b   1.000
_cell.length_c   1.000
_cell.angle_alpha   90.00
_cell.angle_beta   90.00
_cell.angle_gamma   90.00
#
_symmetry.space_group_name_H-M   'P 1'
#
loop_
_entity.id
_entity.type
_entity.pdbx_description
1 polymer ?
#
loop_
_entity_poly.entity_id
_entity_poly.type
_entity_poly.pdbx_seq_one_letter_code
_entity_poly.pdbx_strand_id
1 'polypeptide(L)' 'MGKGKKSEAQKISLENFQEEIRKRAEEIYKERISKNKPGDALSDWLQAEKEIKRKYGI' A
#
# COMPACT_ATOMS: atom_id res chain seq x y z
N MET A 1 -21.61 -11.82 -21.96
CA MET A 1 -20.47 -11.11 -22.58
C MET A 1 -20.65 -9.62 -22.39
N GLY A 2 -19.79 -8.99 -21.58
CA GLY A 2 -19.92 -7.57 -21.22
C GLY A 2 -18.56 -6.91 -21.06
N LYS A 3 -17.87 -6.73 -22.20
CA LYS A 3 -16.94 -5.63 -22.54
C LYS A 3 -15.85 -5.28 -21.52
N GLY A 4 -14.62 -5.67 -21.85
CA GLY A 4 -13.43 -5.09 -21.24
C GLY A 4 -13.29 -3.59 -21.52
N LYS A 5 -12.65 -2.89 -20.58
CA LYS A 5 -11.91 -1.65 -20.83
C LYS A 5 -10.64 -1.68 -19.96
N LYS A 6 -9.53 -2.07 -20.58
CA LYS A 6 -8.21 -1.53 -20.19
C LYS A 6 -8.20 -0.04 -20.59
N SER A 7 -7.36 0.72 -19.88
CA SER A 7 -6.96 2.12 -20.09
C SER A 7 -7.86 3.24 -19.56
N GLU A 8 -7.68 3.56 -18.28
CA GLU A 8 -7.38 4.92 -17.83
C GLU A 8 -6.44 4.76 -16.62
N ALA A 9 -5.35 5.52 -16.55
CA ALA A 9 -4.50 5.54 -15.36
C ALA A 9 -5.40 5.93 -14.19
N GLN A 10 -5.76 4.95 -13.35
CA GLN A 10 -6.78 5.13 -12.33
C GLN A 10 -6.26 6.18 -11.36
N LYS A 11 -6.79 7.40 -11.45
CA LYS A 11 -6.63 8.44 -10.43
C LYS A 11 -7.19 7.85 -9.14
N ILE A 12 -6.33 7.24 -8.34
CA ILE A 12 -6.68 6.81 -7.01
C ILE A 12 -7.06 8.06 -6.21
N SER A 13 -8.22 8.03 -5.54
CA SER A 13 -8.57 9.11 -4.61
C SER A 13 -7.58 9.12 -3.45
N LEU A 14 -7.35 10.29 -2.85
CA LEU A 14 -6.46 10.40 -1.70
C LEU A 14 -6.88 9.45 -0.56
N GLU A 15 -8.19 9.29 -0.35
CA GLU A 15 -8.76 8.38 0.64
C GLU A 15 -8.39 6.93 0.35
N ASN A 16 -8.61 6.46 -0.89
CA ASN A 16 -8.27 5.08 -1.28
C ASN A 16 -6.76 4.83 -1.19
N PHE A 17 -5.95 5.85 -1.52
CA PHE A 17 -4.49 5.77 -1.43
C PHE A 17 -4.04 5.63 0.04
N GLN A 18 -4.61 6.42 0.95
CA GLN A 18 -4.33 6.32 2.39
C GLN A 18 -4.80 4.97 2.96
N GLU A 19 -5.95 4.46 2.54
CA GLU A 19 -6.43 3.15 2.96
C GLU A 19 -5.51 2.01 2.49
N GLU A 20 -5.02 2.04 1.25
CA GLU A 20 -4.05 1.07 0.73
C GLU A 20 -2.74 1.10 1.54
N ILE A 21 -2.22 2.30 1.85
CA ILE A 21 -1.02 2.45 2.69
C ILE A 21 -1.27 1.88 4.08
N ARG A 22 -2.42 2.18 4.69
CA ARG A 22 -2.77 1.68 6.03
C ARG A 22 -2.84 0.15 6.05
N LYS A 23 -3.52 -0.45 5.08
CA LYS A 23 -3.62 -1.92 4.96
C LYS A 23 -2.23 -2.52 4.79
N ARG A 24 -1.41 -1.93 3.91
CA ARG A 24 -0.05 -2.42 3.67
C ARG A 24 0.86 -2.28 4.89
N ALA A 25 0.78 -1.18 5.63
CA ALA A 25 1.52 -0.96 6.86
C ALA A 25 1.14 -1.99 7.94
N GLU A 26 -0.15 -2.33 8.05
CA GLU A 26 -0.62 -3.38 8.96
C GLU A 26 -0.07 -4.76 8.57
N GLU A 27 0.00 -5.09 7.28
CA GLU A 27 0.65 -6.32 6.83
C GLU A 27 2.13 -6.36 7.19
N ILE A 28 2.87 -5.26 6.95
CA ILE A 28 4.29 -5.16 7.29
C ILE A 28 4.49 -5.31 8.80
N TYR A 29 3.65 -4.68 9.61
CA TYR A 29 3.66 -4.86 11.06
C TYR A 29 3.46 -6.34 11.44
N LYS A 30 2.43 -7.01 10.91
CA LYS A 30 2.16 -8.42 11.19
C LYS A 30 3.34 -9.31 10.79
N GLU A 31 3.94 -9.06 9.63
CA GLU A 31 5.14 -9.77 9.17
C GLU A 31 6.34 -9.50 10.08
N ARG A 32 6.54 -8.25 10.52
CA ARG A 32 7.64 -7.84 11.40
C ARG A 32 7.53 -8.55 12.75
N ILE A 33 6.35 -8.53 13.37
CA ILE A 33 6.09 -9.22 14.63
C ILE A 33 6.24 -10.73 14.47
N SER A 34 5.67 -11.32 13.41
CA SER A 34 5.80 -12.75 13.13
C SER A 34 7.25 -13.20 12.92
N LYS A 35 8.09 -12.34 12.34
CA LYS A 35 9.52 -12.62 12.09
C LYS A 35 10.43 -12.10 13.20
N ASN A 36 9.86 -11.58 14.29
CA ASN A 36 10.58 -10.94 15.40
C ASN A 36 11.64 -9.92 14.94
N LYS A 37 11.32 -9.16 13.89
CA LYS A 37 12.21 -8.16 13.31
C LYS A 37 12.12 -6.83 14.08
N PRO A 38 13.25 -6.13 14.26
CA PRO A 38 13.23 -4.78 14.82
C PRO A 38 12.54 -3.81 13.87
N GLY A 39 11.91 -2.79 14.42
CA GLY A 39 11.19 -1.75 13.69
C GLY A 39 10.01 -1.22 14.51
N ASP A 40 9.31 -0.27 13.92
CA ASP A 40 8.25 0.50 14.57
C ASP A 40 7.16 0.85 13.55
N ALA A 41 6.01 1.29 14.05
CA ALA A 41 4.85 1.57 13.21
C ALA A 41 5.10 2.69 12.17
N LEU A 42 5.98 3.66 12.46
CA LEU A 42 6.32 4.72 11.52
C LEU A 42 7.17 4.15 10.37
N SER A 43 8.16 3.31 10.69
CA SER A 43 8.94 2.59 9.69
C SER A 43 8.07 1.69 8.81
N ASP A 44 7.11 0.97 9.41
CA ASP A 44 6.16 0.10 8.70
C ASP A 44 5.27 0.94 7.73
N TRP A 45 4.83 2.12 8.18
CA TRP A 45 4.04 3.06 7.36
C TRP A 45 4.84 3.67 6.21
N LEU A 46 6.08 4.12 6.45
CA LEU A 46 6.94 4.70 5.41
C LEU A 46 7.28 3.69 4.32
N GLN A 47 7.50 2.43 4.71
CA GLN A 47 7.72 1.35 3.75
C GLN A 47 6.47 1.10 2.91
N ALA A 48 5.29 1.00 3.54
CA ALA A 48 4.02 0.87 2.84
C ALA A 48 3.77 2.03 1.86
N GLU A 49 3.98 3.28 2.30
CA GLU A 49 3.82 4.46 1.46
C GLU A 49 4.69 4.39 0.21
N LYS A 50 5.97 4.01 0.37
CA LYS A 50 6.91 3.85 -0.76
C LYS A 50 6.47 2.74 -1.72
N GLU A 51 5.97 1.61 -1.22
CA GLU A 51 5.45 0.53 -2.06
C GLU A 51 4.21 0.96 -2.86
N ILE A 52 3.26 1.63 -2.21
CA ILE A 52 2.03 2.09 -2.86
C ILE A 52 2.32 3.23 -3.85
N LYS A 53 3.18 4.20 -3.52
CA LYS A 53 3.63 5.23 -4.48
C LYS A 53 4.22 4.60 -5.75
N ARG A 54 5.10 3.61 -5.59
CA ARG A 54 5.69 2.86 -6.70
C ARG A 54 4.65 2.08 -7.52
N LYS A 55 3.63 1.51 -6.87
CA LYS A 55 2.51 0.80 -7.54
C LYS A 55 1.71 1.73 -8.45
N TYR A 56 1.49 2.98 -8.03
CA TYR A 56 0.74 3.98 -8.82
C TYR A 56 1.61 4.87 -9.71
N GLY A 57 2.94 4.77 -9.61
CA GLY A 57 3.88 5.57 -10.40
C GLY A 57 3.91 7.05 -10.01
N ILE A 58 3.69 7.33 -8.71
CA ILE A 58 3.70 8.67 -8.12
C ILE A 58 5.03 8.92 -7.43
#